data_AF-A0A5B7CF68-F1
#
_entry.id   AF-A0A5B7CF68-F1
#
_cell.length_a   1.000
_cell.length_b   1.000
_cell.length_c   1.000
_cell.angle_alpha   90.00
_cell.angle_beta   90.00
_cell.angle_gamma   90.00
#
_symmetry.space_group_name_H-M   'P 1'
#
loop_
_entity.id
_entity.type
_entity.pdbx_description
1 polymer ?
#
loop_
_entity_poly.entity_id
_entity_poly.type
_entity_poly.pdbx_seq_one_letter_code
_entity_poly.pdbx_strand_id
1 'polypeptide(L)'
;MSGQLSAQRFAVEALEIQRSVFQRWGLLADWGEVYRTLDPQYVSRQLHLFIDLYKKGFIYQDYKPVYFSPSLGTSLAEAELEYEPQHVSPSVFLALPVTSALPATLDRLPSAAQSQLYLPIWTTTPWTLPLNQAICFAPDKPYLLELAALRYRAPLDQRECPCLPASHVTMVKGTGLVHTAPAHGHDDFLVALQYKLPVGSDILDIWFDSGSSWHCVLGEPKADLYLEGVDQFNGWFLSSLLTSVAATGKAPYRMLYVHGFALDEHGRKMSKSLGNVVDPQEVTDGGKDSSRKPAYGADVLRLYCDARLGSRRMSALLVLHHLLHQLLLSLAPILPHLAEEVAQHFTDANGENV
;
A
#
# COMPACT_ATOMS: atom_id res chain seq x y z
N MET A 1 13.42 24.17 2.43
CA MET A 1 14.70 23.87 1.75
C MET A 1 15.60 22.87 2.49
N SER A 2 15.47 22.62 3.81
CA SER A 2 16.33 21.67 4.54
C SER A 2 15.91 20.18 4.47
N GLY A 3 14.61 19.89 4.33
CA GLY A 3 14.09 18.51 4.37
C GLY A 3 14.45 17.65 3.15
N GLN A 4 14.34 18.18 1.93
CA GLN A 4 14.62 17.43 0.70
C GLN A 4 16.09 17.00 0.59
N LEU A 5 17.03 17.88 0.94
CA LEU A 5 18.46 17.55 0.94
C LEU A 5 18.80 16.47 1.99
N SER A 6 18.12 16.50 3.14
CA SER A 6 18.28 15.47 4.17
C SER A 6 17.73 14.11 3.71
N ALA A 7 16.55 14.09 3.08
CA ALA A 7 15.95 12.87 2.54
C ALA A 7 16.80 12.28 1.40
N GLN A 8 17.32 13.12 0.51
CA GLN A 8 18.23 12.70 -0.56
C GLN A 8 19.51 12.08 0.00
N ARG A 9 20.13 12.69 1.02
CA ARG A 9 21.34 12.15 1.65
C ARG A 9 21.07 10.78 2.27
N PHE A 10 19.98 10.65 3.02
CA PHE A 10 19.57 9.38 3.61
C PHE A 10 19.32 8.30 2.56
N ALA A 11 18.63 8.63 1.46
CA ALA A 11 18.38 7.70 0.37
C ALA A 11 19.69 7.21 -0.27
N VAL A 12 20.65 8.11 -0.52
CA VAL A 12 21.96 7.73 -1.08
C VAL A 12 22.75 6.85 -0.12
N GLU A 13 22.77 7.17 1.17
CA GLU A 13 23.42 6.33 2.20
C GLU A 13 22.79 4.93 2.26
N ALA A 14 21.46 4.83 2.26
CA ALA A 14 20.74 3.56 2.27
C ALA A 14 21.00 2.72 1.01
N LEU A 15 21.07 3.37 -0.16
CA LEU A 15 21.38 2.71 -1.44
C LEU A 15 22.77 2.07 -1.43
N GLU A 16 23.79 2.75 -0.93
CA GLU A 16 25.14 2.18 -0.87
C GLU A 16 25.23 1.00 0.09
N ILE A 17 24.53 1.06 1.23
CA ILE A 17 24.45 -0.08 2.14
C ILE A 17 23.80 -1.27 1.45
N GLN A 18 22.61 -1.09 0.85
CA GLN A 18 21.90 -2.18 0.17
C GLN A 18 22.68 -2.75 -1.01
N ARG A 19 23.30 -1.87 -1.82
CA ARG A 19 24.17 -2.26 -2.94
C ARG A 19 25.31 -3.14 -2.48
N SER A 20 26.01 -2.74 -1.41
CA SER A 20 27.13 -3.52 -0.88
C SER A 20 26.67 -4.91 -0.42
N VAL A 21 25.50 -5.02 0.20
CA VAL A 21 24.92 -6.29 0.65
C VAL A 21 24.57 -7.19 -0.54
N PHE A 22 23.89 -6.67 -1.55
CA PHE A 22 23.54 -7.45 -2.74
C PHE A 22 24.76 -7.91 -3.54
N GLN A 23 25.80 -7.09 -3.65
CA GLN A 23 27.07 -7.50 -4.24
C GLN A 23 27.74 -8.61 -3.44
N ARG A 24 27.77 -8.52 -2.10
CA ARG A 24 28.28 -9.61 -1.23
C ARG A 24 27.47 -10.89 -1.36
N TRP A 25 26.16 -10.79 -1.58
CA TRP A 25 25.30 -11.94 -1.86
C TRP A 25 25.46 -12.50 -3.28
N GLY A 26 26.38 -11.96 -4.08
CA GLY A 26 26.72 -12.45 -5.41
C GLY A 26 25.61 -12.22 -6.43
N LEU A 27 24.74 -11.20 -6.25
CA LEU A 27 23.75 -10.84 -7.26
C LEU A 27 24.48 -10.30 -8.51
N LEU A 28 24.23 -10.96 -9.63
CA LEU A 28 24.72 -10.53 -10.94
C LEU A 28 23.75 -9.50 -11.51
N ALA A 29 24.18 -8.25 -11.51
CA ALA A 29 23.43 -7.10 -12.02
C ALA A 29 24.40 -6.12 -12.68
N ASP A 30 23.88 -5.24 -13.53
CA ASP A 30 24.65 -4.10 -14.04
C ASP A 30 24.82 -3.06 -12.92
N TRP A 31 25.82 -3.29 -12.07
CA TRP A 31 26.14 -2.37 -10.99
C TRP A 31 26.74 -1.06 -11.49
N GLY A 32 27.16 -0.95 -12.76
CA GLY A 32 27.66 0.28 -13.34
C GLY A 32 26.54 1.28 -13.62
N GLU A 33 25.39 0.77 -14.07
CA GLU A 33 24.22 1.55 -14.50
C GLU A 33 23.00 1.27 -13.62
N VAL A 34 23.07 1.71 -12.36
CA VAL A 34 21.93 1.60 -11.42
C VAL A 34 21.05 2.83 -11.53
N TYR A 35 19.78 2.64 -11.90
CA TYR A 35 18.82 3.75 -11.93
C TYR A 35 18.35 4.13 -10.52
N ARG A 36 18.08 5.43 -10.30
CA ARG A 36 17.45 5.93 -9.07
C ARG A 36 16.29 6.85 -9.44
N THR A 37 15.18 6.74 -8.72
CA THR A 37 13.99 7.57 -8.98
C THR A 37 14.25 9.07 -8.75
N LEU A 38 15.22 9.39 -7.89
CA LEU A 38 15.67 10.77 -7.62
C LEU A 38 16.58 11.35 -8.71
N ASP A 39 17.06 10.54 -9.67
CA ASP A 39 17.95 11.03 -10.71
C ASP A 39 17.22 12.00 -11.65
N PRO A 40 17.82 13.15 -12.03
CA PRO A 40 17.15 14.14 -12.87
C PRO A 40 16.63 13.59 -14.20
N GLN A 41 17.33 12.61 -14.78
CA GLN A 41 16.90 11.95 -16.01
C GLN A 41 15.65 11.10 -15.79
N TYR A 42 15.54 10.41 -14.66
CA TYR A 42 14.37 9.63 -14.29
C TYR A 42 13.16 10.55 -14.12
N VAL A 43 13.30 11.60 -13.30
CA VAL A 43 12.25 12.60 -13.05
C VAL A 43 11.80 13.25 -14.35
N SER A 44 12.73 13.59 -15.24
CA SER A 44 12.39 14.16 -16.55
C SER A 44 11.55 13.20 -17.40
N ARG A 45 11.92 11.92 -17.51
CA ARG A 45 11.15 10.91 -18.26
C ARG A 45 9.78 10.67 -17.63
N GLN A 46 9.71 10.64 -16.30
CA GLN A 46 8.46 10.50 -15.56
C GLN A 46 7.49 11.67 -15.85
N LEU A 47 7.99 12.92 -15.85
CA LEU A 47 7.16 14.08 -16.16
C LEU A 47 6.69 14.08 -17.62
N HIS A 48 7.50 13.60 -18.57
CA HIS A 48 7.04 13.40 -19.94
C HIS A 48 5.90 12.38 -20.02
N LEU A 49 6.03 11.24 -19.34
CA LEU A 49 4.95 10.24 -19.24
C LEU A 49 3.68 10.85 -18.64
N PHE A 50 3.80 11.62 -17.56
CA PHE A 50 2.67 12.32 -16.95
C PHE A 50 1.97 13.24 -17.94
N ILE A 51 2.73 14.07 -18.67
CA ILE A 51 2.20 14.98 -19.69
C ILE A 51 1.49 14.19 -20.82
N ASP A 52 2.05 13.06 -21.24
CA ASP A 52 1.45 12.23 -22.28
C ASP A 52 0.14 11.57 -21.83
N LEU A 53 0.09 11.08 -20.58
CA LEU A 53 -1.14 10.56 -19.97
C LEU A 53 -2.19 11.67 -19.80
N TYR A 54 -1.78 12.88 -19.42
CA TYR A 54 -2.64 14.05 -19.36
C TYR A 54 -3.23 14.42 -20.73
N LYS A 55 -2.40 14.50 -21.77
CA LYS A 55 -2.87 14.76 -23.15
C LYS A 55 -3.86 13.72 -23.67
N LYS A 56 -3.74 12.47 -23.20
CA LYS A 56 -4.66 11.38 -23.51
C LYS A 56 -5.96 11.40 -22.69
N GLY A 57 -6.09 12.32 -21.73
CA GLY A 57 -7.26 12.44 -20.86
C GLY A 57 -7.30 11.45 -19.70
N PHE A 58 -6.21 10.73 -19.42
CA PHE A 58 -6.12 9.82 -18.27
C PHE A 58 -5.78 10.52 -16.96
N ILE A 59 -5.19 11.72 -17.04
CA ILE A 59 -4.91 12.57 -15.88
C ILE A 59 -5.80 13.80 -15.98
N TYR A 60 -6.50 14.09 -14.90
CA TYR A 60 -7.35 15.26 -14.77
C TYR A 60 -7.30 15.75 -13.31
N GLN A 61 -7.62 17.02 -13.13
CA GLN A 61 -7.79 17.59 -11.80
C GLN A 61 -9.27 17.59 -11.46
N ASP A 62 -9.60 17.00 -10.33
CA ASP A 62 -10.92 17.06 -9.72
C ASP A 62 -10.72 17.08 -8.21
N TYR A 63 -11.74 17.49 -7.47
CA TYR A 63 -11.72 17.30 -6.04
C TYR A 63 -12.12 15.84 -5.77
N LYS A 64 -11.57 15.23 -4.72
CA LYS A 64 -11.97 13.89 -4.22
C LYS A 64 -11.57 13.79 -2.76
N PRO A 65 -12.34 13.15 -1.86
CA PRO A 65 -11.89 12.81 -0.53
C PRO A 65 -10.95 11.67 -0.74
N VAL A 66 -9.70 11.97 -0.45
CA VAL A 66 -8.63 11.00 -0.43
C VAL A 66 -8.47 10.55 1.01
N TYR A 67 -8.00 9.33 1.19
CA TYR A 67 -7.50 8.93 2.50
C TYR A 67 -6.36 9.89 2.85
N PHE A 68 -6.40 10.48 4.04
CA PHE A 68 -5.40 11.43 4.49
C PHE A 68 -4.88 10.96 5.84
N SER A 69 -3.56 10.88 6.00
CA SER A 69 -2.94 10.56 7.27
C SER A 69 -2.61 11.83 8.02
N PRO A 70 -3.27 12.15 9.17
CA PRO A 70 -2.92 13.32 9.97
C PRO A 70 -1.49 13.24 10.52
N SER A 71 -0.98 12.03 10.73
CA SER A 71 0.38 11.79 11.23
C SER A 71 1.45 12.07 10.17
N LEU A 72 1.17 11.83 8.89
CA LEU A 72 2.11 12.04 7.79
C LEU A 72 1.87 13.36 7.04
N GLY A 73 0.70 13.98 7.20
CA GLY A 73 0.33 15.23 6.55
C GLY A 73 0.15 15.12 5.04
N THR A 74 -0.21 13.93 4.54
CA THR A 74 -0.35 13.65 3.09
C THR A 74 -1.53 12.74 2.80
N SER A 75 -2.02 12.80 1.57
CA SER A 75 -2.95 11.83 1.01
C SER A 75 -2.28 10.46 0.84
N LEU A 76 -3.04 9.39 1.03
CA LEU A 76 -2.64 8.00 0.86
C LEU A 76 -3.42 7.35 -0.28
N ALA A 77 -2.76 6.45 -1.01
CA ALA A 77 -3.40 5.56 -1.96
C ALA A 77 -4.07 4.39 -1.22
N GLU A 78 -5.09 3.77 -1.84
CA GLU A 78 -5.79 2.62 -1.26
C GLU A 78 -4.83 1.45 -0.99
N ALA A 79 -3.82 1.26 -1.84
CA ALA A 79 -2.79 0.24 -1.68
C ALA A 79 -1.91 0.45 -0.42
N GLU A 80 -1.92 1.64 0.19
CA GLU A 80 -1.16 1.97 1.39
C GLU A 80 -1.96 1.76 2.68
N LEU A 81 -3.26 1.42 2.58
CA LEU A 81 -4.13 1.26 3.74
C LEU A 81 -4.05 -0.14 4.34
N GLU A 82 -3.97 -0.17 5.66
CA GLU A 82 -4.17 -1.38 6.46
C GLU A 82 -5.43 -1.21 7.32
N TYR A 83 -6.36 -2.16 7.21
CA TYR A 83 -7.59 -2.15 8.01
C TYR A 83 -7.37 -2.89 9.34
N GLU A 84 -7.76 -2.26 10.45
CA GLU A 84 -7.78 -2.88 11.78
C GLU A 84 -9.23 -3.29 12.13
N PRO A 85 -9.59 -4.59 12.02
CA PRO A 85 -10.97 -5.04 12.22
C PRO A 85 -11.51 -4.82 13.64
N GLN A 86 -10.64 -4.64 14.62
CA GLN A 86 -11.02 -4.47 16.02
C GLN A 86 -11.27 -3.01 16.41
N HIS A 87 -11.12 -2.06 15.48
CA HIS A 87 -11.36 -0.66 15.77
C HIS A 87 -12.83 -0.40 16.15
N VAL A 88 -13.04 0.20 17.32
CA VAL A 88 -14.37 0.59 17.82
C VAL A 88 -14.51 2.10 17.75
N SER A 89 -15.50 2.59 17.00
CA SER A 89 -15.81 4.01 16.91
C SER A 89 -17.03 4.39 17.76
N PRO A 90 -17.02 5.57 18.41
CA PRO A 90 -18.19 6.07 19.12
C PRO A 90 -19.31 6.45 18.14
N SER A 91 -20.54 6.04 18.42
CA SER A 91 -21.72 6.47 17.66
C SER A 91 -22.57 7.45 18.46
N VAL A 92 -23.03 8.52 17.83
CA VAL A 92 -23.88 9.54 18.48
C VAL A 92 -25.15 9.78 17.68
N PHE A 93 -26.22 10.12 18.40
CA PHE A 93 -27.49 10.59 17.86
C PHE A 93 -27.69 12.03 18.32
N LEU A 94 -27.99 12.94 17.38
CA LEU A 94 -28.20 14.35 17.67
C LEU A 94 -29.55 14.81 17.13
N ALA A 95 -30.30 15.60 17.89
CA ALA A 95 -31.56 16.19 17.44
C ALA A 95 -31.34 17.68 17.13
N LEU A 96 -31.45 18.07 15.87
CA LEU A 96 -31.17 19.44 15.40
C LEU A 96 -32.46 20.23 15.18
N PRO A 97 -32.64 21.41 15.81
CA PRO A 97 -33.87 22.19 15.66
C PRO A 97 -34.00 22.77 14.24
N VAL A 98 -35.21 22.70 13.69
CA VAL A 98 -35.55 23.33 12.40
C VAL A 98 -35.74 24.84 12.60
N THR A 99 -35.12 25.66 11.76
CA THR A 99 -35.17 27.13 11.89
C THR A 99 -35.94 27.84 10.78
N SER A 100 -36.19 27.16 9.67
CA SER A 100 -37.01 27.67 8.57
C SER A 100 -38.50 27.59 8.87
N ALA A 101 -39.28 28.43 8.18
CA ALA A 101 -40.74 28.27 8.15
C ALA A 101 -41.10 26.87 7.65
N LEU A 102 -42.10 26.25 8.29
CA LEU A 102 -42.56 24.93 7.90
C LEU A 102 -43.32 25.02 6.56
N PRO A 103 -43.11 24.07 5.64
CA PRO A 103 -43.95 23.94 4.45
C PRO A 103 -45.42 23.78 4.83
N ALA A 104 -46.33 24.35 4.03
CA ALA A 104 -47.79 24.32 4.27
C ALA A 104 -48.39 22.90 4.38
N THR A 105 -47.68 21.92 3.84
CA THR A 105 -48.00 20.50 3.94
C THR A 105 -47.86 19.93 5.37
N LEU A 106 -47.02 20.55 6.22
CA LEU A 106 -46.86 20.22 7.64
C LEU A 106 -47.85 20.95 8.57
N ASP A 107 -48.74 21.80 8.04
CA ASP A 107 -49.77 22.51 8.83
C ASP A 107 -50.75 21.57 9.55
N ARG A 108 -50.77 20.29 9.15
CA ARG A 108 -51.57 19.22 9.76
C ARG A 108 -51.01 18.73 11.10
N LEU A 109 -49.76 19.06 11.42
CA LEU A 109 -49.17 18.71 12.71
C LEU A 109 -49.84 19.52 13.84
N PRO A 110 -49.98 18.97 15.06
CA PRO A 110 -50.49 19.72 16.19
C PRO A 110 -49.68 21.01 16.41
N SER A 111 -50.30 22.14 16.76
CA SER A 111 -49.62 23.42 16.92
C SER A 111 -48.46 23.40 17.94
N ALA A 112 -48.52 22.51 18.93
CA ALA A 112 -47.42 22.27 19.88
C ALA A 112 -46.20 21.56 19.27
N ALA A 113 -46.39 20.77 18.21
CA ALA A 113 -45.31 20.11 17.46
C ALA A 113 -44.72 21.02 16.36
N GLN A 114 -45.49 22.01 15.89
CA GLN A 114 -45.04 22.99 14.91
C GLN A 114 -44.02 23.99 15.49
N SER A 115 -44.05 24.25 16.80
CA SER A 115 -43.15 25.20 17.47
C SER A 115 -41.78 24.61 17.84
N GLN A 116 -41.62 23.28 17.82
CA GLN A 116 -40.40 22.59 18.27
C GLN A 116 -40.14 21.32 17.44
N LEU A 117 -39.87 21.50 16.14
CA LEU A 117 -39.49 20.39 15.26
C LEU A 117 -37.97 20.17 15.30
N TYR A 118 -37.56 18.90 15.45
CA TYR A 118 -36.15 18.49 15.45
C TYR A 118 -35.89 17.42 14.39
N LEU A 119 -34.72 17.49 13.76
CA LEU A 119 -34.19 16.53 12.81
C LEU A 119 -33.20 15.60 13.52
N PRO A 120 -33.54 14.32 13.75
CA PRO A 120 -32.61 13.37 14.35
C PRO A 120 -31.56 12.96 13.31
N ILE A 121 -30.28 13.14 13.60
CA ILE A 121 -29.15 12.68 12.79
C ILE A 121 -28.34 11.61 13.54
N TRP A 122 -27.66 10.74 12.80
CA TRP A 122 -26.78 9.72 13.35
C TRP A 122 -25.42 9.73 12.64
N THR A 123 -24.33 9.59 13.42
CA THR A 123 -22.98 9.45 12.87
C THR A 123 -22.08 8.60 13.77
N THR A 124 -21.16 7.86 13.17
CA THR A 124 -20.04 7.15 13.84
C THR A 124 -18.75 7.96 13.87
N THR A 125 -18.76 9.19 13.33
CA THR A 125 -17.62 10.11 13.30
C THR A 125 -17.98 11.46 13.94
N PRO A 126 -18.18 11.53 15.29
CA PRO A 126 -18.65 12.75 15.95
C PRO A 126 -17.78 13.99 15.70
N TRP A 127 -16.49 13.79 15.46
CA TRP A 127 -15.53 14.86 15.15
C TRP A 127 -15.81 15.60 13.82
N THR A 128 -16.67 15.05 12.95
CA THR A 128 -17.08 15.70 11.69
C THR A 128 -18.30 16.62 11.85
N LEU A 129 -19.01 16.57 12.99
CA LEU A 129 -20.14 17.45 13.30
C LEU A 129 -19.81 18.96 13.24
N PRO A 130 -18.62 19.46 13.66
CA PRO A 130 -18.20 20.84 13.44
C PRO A 130 -18.22 21.30 11.99
N LEU A 131 -18.02 20.37 11.06
CA LEU A 131 -17.86 20.64 9.64
C LEU A 131 -19.15 20.35 8.86
N ASN A 132 -20.26 20.17 9.58
CA ASN A 132 -21.53 19.85 8.98
C ASN A 132 -22.04 21.01 8.09
N GLN A 133 -22.29 20.70 6.81
CA GLN A 133 -22.74 21.68 5.82
C GLN A 133 -24.13 21.42 5.26
N ALA A 134 -24.65 20.20 5.42
CA ALA A 134 -26.01 19.85 5.04
C ALA A 134 -26.52 18.64 5.83
N ILE A 135 -27.84 18.42 5.81
CA ILE A 135 -28.45 17.14 6.20
C ILE A 135 -28.98 16.48 4.93
N CYS A 136 -28.50 15.28 4.65
CA CYS A 136 -28.89 14.47 3.51
C CYS A 136 -29.98 13.47 3.86
N PHE A 137 -30.90 13.25 2.92
CA PHE A 137 -32.02 12.31 3.04
C PHE A 137 -32.28 11.55 1.74
N ALA A 138 -32.94 10.39 1.83
CA ALA A 138 -33.26 9.53 0.69
C ALA A 138 -34.33 10.16 -0.23
N PRO A 139 -34.17 10.19 -1.56
CA PRO A 139 -35.04 10.96 -2.45
C PRO A 139 -36.43 10.33 -2.73
N ASP A 140 -36.69 9.09 -2.33
CA ASP A 140 -37.81 8.26 -2.82
C ASP A 140 -39.03 8.16 -1.88
N LYS A 141 -39.19 9.04 -0.87
CA LYS A 141 -40.32 8.99 0.09
C LYS A 141 -41.18 10.26 0.11
N PRO A 142 -42.52 10.13 0.25
CA PRO A 142 -43.48 11.23 0.08
C PRO A 142 -43.40 12.35 1.13
N TYR A 143 -42.84 12.10 2.31
CA TYR A 143 -42.68 13.11 3.38
C TYR A 143 -41.33 13.87 3.30
N LEU A 144 -40.46 13.54 2.35
CA LEU A 144 -39.08 14.05 2.29
C LEU A 144 -38.89 15.23 1.33
N LEU A 145 -39.82 15.47 0.39
CA LEU A 145 -39.83 16.69 -0.46
C LEU A 145 -39.95 17.98 0.37
N GLU A 146 -40.56 17.88 1.55
CA GLU A 146 -40.77 18.98 2.48
C GLU A 146 -39.49 19.30 3.26
N LEU A 147 -38.59 18.32 3.44
CA LEU A 147 -37.29 18.52 4.11
C LEU A 147 -36.29 19.30 3.24
N ALA A 148 -36.34 19.16 1.91
CA ALA A 148 -35.47 19.94 1.00
C ALA A 148 -35.66 21.46 1.15
N ALA A 149 -36.84 21.91 1.58
CA ALA A 149 -37.13 23.31 1.82
C ALA A 149 -36.62 23.80 3.18
N LEU A 150 -36.21 22.90 4.07
CA LEU A 150 -35.80 23.25 5.41
C LEU A 150 -34.35 23.72 5.47
N ARG A 151 -34.14 24.68 6.36
CA ARG A 151 -32.82 25.11 6.80
C ARG A 151 -32.68 24.85 8.29
N TYR A 152 -31.45 24.55 8.69
CA TYR A 152 -31.08 24.36 10.09
C TYR A 152 -29.76 25.09 10.35
N ARG A 153 -29.41 25.23 11.63
CA ARG A 153 -28.12 25.82 12.03
C ARG A 153 -27.12 24.72 12.32
N ALA A 154 -25.92 24.86 11.76
CA ALA A 154 -24.82 23.97 12.06
C ALA A 154 -24.52 23.98 13.57
N PRO A 155 -24.19 22.83 14.18
CA PRO A 155 -24.16 22.68 15.64
C PRO A 155 -23.19 23.63 16.36
N LEU A 156 -22.10 24.03 15.69
CA LEU A 156 -20.96 24.68 16.34
C LEU A 156 -20.76 26.14 15.96
N ASP A 157 -20.91 26.50 14.68
CA ASP A 157 -20.73 27.87 14.20
C ASP A 157 -22.06 28.61 13.94
N GLN A 158 -23.19 27.94 14.16
CA GLN A 158 -24.56 28.47 13.99
C GLN A 158 -24.87 28.97 12.56
N ARG A 159 -24.06 28.57 11.57
CA ARG A 159 -24.26 28.91 10.16
C ARG A 159 -25.49 28.21 9.62
N GLU A 160 -26.30 28.92 8.84
CA GLU A 160 -27.43 28.29 8.15
C GLU A 160 -26.96 27.33 7.06
N CYS A 161 -27.49 26.12 7.11
CA CYS A 161 -27.16 25.02 6.21
C CYS A 161 -28.43 24.46 5.57
N PRO A 162 -28.38 24.07 4.28
CA PRO A 162 -29.51 23.46 3.59
C PRO A 162 -29.66 21.97 3.92
N CYS A 163 -30.86 21.43 3.74
CA CYS A 163 -31.08 19.99 3.60
C CYS A 163 -31.02 19.62 2.12
N LEU A 164 -30.26 18.58 1.75
CA LEU A 164 -30.00 18.21 0.36
C LEU A 164 -30.39 16.75 0.09
N PRO A 165 -31.08 16.43 -1.01
CA PRO A 165 -31.33 15.03 -1.36
C PRO A 165 -30.02 14.33 -1.71
N ALA A 166 -29.82 13.10 -1.23
CA ALA A 166 -28.65 12.30 -1.59
C ALA A 166 -28.98 10.80 -1.69
N SER A 167 -28.53 10.16 -2.76
CA SER A 167 -28.86 8.76 -3.09
C SER A 167 -28.20 7.72 -2.19
N HIS A 168 -27.13 8.09 -1.47
CA HIS A 168 -26.40 7.19 -0.57
C HIS A 168 -27.05 7.06 0.82
N VAL A 169 -28.01 7.94 1.15
CA VAL A 169 -28.72 7.87 2.43
C VAL A 169 -29.79 6.79 2.37
N THR A 170 -29.76 5.87 3.34
CA THR A 170 -30.73 4.76 3.43
C THR A 170 -31.52 4.80 4.72
N MET A 171 -32.68 4.15 4.75
CA MET A 171 -33.52 4.01 5.95
C MET A 171 -33.20 2.74 6.77
N VAL A 172 -32.20 1.94 6.37
CA VAL A 172 -31.91 0.63 6.97
C VAL A 172 -31.09 0.75 8.26
N LYS A 173 -30.27 1.79 8.40
CA LYS A 173 -29.48 2.10 9.61
C LYS A 173 -29.47 3.60 9.89
N GLY A 174 -29.42 3.97 11.17
CA GLY A 174 -29.41 5.38 11.61
C GLY A 174 -30.81 5.99 11.62
N THR A 175 -30.89 7.29 11.33
CA THR A 175 -32.14 8.08 11.41
C THR A 175 -32.77 8.38 10.05
N GLY A 176 -32.11 8.00 8.95
CA GLY A 176 -32.49 8.42 7.60
C GLY A 176 -32.08 9.85 7.24
N LEU A 177 -31.36 10.54 8.13
CA LEU A 177 -30.79 11.88 7.96
C LEU A 177 -29.30 11.86 8.30
N VAL A 178 -28.44 12.19 7.34
CA VAL A 178 -26.97 12.11 7.48
C VAL A 178 -26.36 13.49 7.33
N HIS A 179 -25.46 13.88 8.21
CA HIS A 179 -24.80 15.19 8.17
C HIS A 179 -23.67 15.15 7.10
N THR A 180 -23.47 16.21 6.32
CA THR A 180 -22.47 16.23 5.22
C THR A 180 -21.20 16.98 5.61
N ALA A 181 -20.03 16.35 5.47
CA ALA A 181 -18.70 16.95 5.67
C ALA A 181 -17.76 16.63 4.48
N PRO A 182 -17.75 17.46 3.41
CA PRO A 182 -17.15 17.12 2.11
C PRO A 182 -15.65 16.77 2.12
N ALA A 183 -14.90 17.24 3.10
CA ALA A 183 -13.47 16.96 3.20
C ALA A 183 -13.15 15.58 3.84
N HIS A 184 -14.18 14.84 4.30
CA HIS A 184 -14.01 13.69 5.20
C HIS A 184 -14.85 12.47 4.86
N GLY A 185 -15.56 12.46 3.73
CA GLY A 185 -16.37 11.33 3.29
C GLY A 185 -16.62 11.34 1.78
N HIS A 186 -16.44 10.19 1.13
CA HIS A 186 -16.62 10.04 -0.33
C HIS A 186 -18.00 10.48 -0.80
N ASP A 187 -19.05 10.01 -0.12
CA ASP A 187 -20.44 10.31 -0.46
C ASP A 187 -20.79 11.79 -0.21
N ASP A 188 -20.27 12.37 0.89
CA ASP A 188 -20.46 13.79 1.25
C ASP A 188 -19.85 14.73 0.22
N PHE A 189 -18.76 14.27 -0.38
CA PHE A 189 -18.05 15.00 -1.37
C PHE A 189 -18.70 14.96 -2.76
N LEU A 190 -19.31 13.83 -3.14
CA LEU A 190 -20.11 13.75 -4.37
C LEU A 190 -21.27 14.76 -4.33
N VAL A 191 -21.89 14.93 -3.15
CA VAL A 191 -22.86 15.99 -2.90
C VAL A 191 -22.19 17.37 -3.05
N ALA A 192 -21.03 17.61 -2.45
CA ALA A 192 -20.33 18.89 -2.57
C ALA A 192 -19.90 19.27 -4.00
N LEU A 193 -19.49 18.30 -4.84
CA LEU A 193 -19.20 18.51 -6.26
C LEU A 193 -20.44 18.95 -7.04
N GLN A 194 -21.58 18.32 -6.77
CA GLN A 194 -22.86 18.73 -7.35
C GLN A 194 -23.15 20.23 -7.07
N TYR A 195 -22.61 20.78 -5.97
CA TYR A 195 -22.83 22.14 -5.51
C TYR A 195 -21.60 23.09 -5.52
N LYS A 196 -20.44 22.67 -6.07
CA LYS A 196 -19.23 23.47 -6.46
C LYS A 196 -18.43 24.21 -5.35
N LEU A 197 -17.45 23.54 -4.71
CA LEU A 197 -16.48 24.12 -3.72
C LEU A 197 -14.98 23.93 -4.14
N PRO A 198 -13.97 24.74 -3.68
CA PRO A 198 -12.57 24.77 -4.21
C PRO A 198 -11.40 24.16 -3.34
N VAL A 199 -10.24 23.70 -3.94
CA VAL A 199 -8.96 23.17 -3.31
C VAL A 199 -7.66 23.23 -4.22
N GLY A 200 -6.42 23.04 -3.68
CA GLY A 200 -5.07 23.45 -4.21
C GLY A 200 -3.96 22.40 -4.56
N SER A 201 -2.70 22.56 -4.06
CA SER A 201 -1.38 22.19 -4.66
C SER A 201 -0.66 20.88 -4.19
N ASP A 202 -0.40 19.94 -5.12
CA ASP A 202 -0.03 18.53 -4.81
C ASP A 202 1.36 18.05 -5.31
N ILE A 203 1.81 16.88 -4.81
CA ILE A 203 2.96 16.08 -5.29
C ILE A 203 2.48 14.74 -5.88
N LEU A 204 3.34 14.04 -6.64
CA LEU A 204 3.01 12.71 -7.19
C LEU A 204 3.23 11.60 -6.16
N ASP A 205 2.40 10.55 -6.25
CA ASP A 205 2.46 9.34 -5.44
C ASP A 205 3.69 8.48 -5.80
N ILE A 206 4.31 7.83 -4.81
CA ILE A 206 5.45 6.93 -4.97
C ILE A 206 5.12 5.69 -5.82
N TRP A 207 3.85 5.29 -5.87
CA TRP A 207 3.42 4.24 -6.79
C TRP A 207 3.45 4.69 -8.25
N PHE A 208 3.33 5.99 -8.51
CA PHE A 208 3.57 6.56 -9.84
C PHE A 208 5.08 6.66 -10.14
N ASP A 209 5.91 6.95 -9.15
CA ASP A 209 7.38 6.88 -9.27
C ASP A 209 7.83 5.51 -9.73
N SER A 210 7.50 4.47 -8.94
CA SER A 210 7.89 3.10 -9.25
C SER A 210 7.16 2.53 -10.47
N GLY A 211 5.88 2.86 -10.65
CA GLY A 211 5.07 2.40 -11.77
C GLY A 211 5.50 2.96 -13.13
N SER A 212 6.24 4.06 -13.16
CA SER A 212 6.81 4.63 -14.39
C SER A 212 8.17 4.03 -14.77
N SER A 213 8.71 3.09 -14.00
CA SER A 213 10.07 2.56 -14.21
C SER A 213 10.28 1.89 -15.57
N TRP A 214 9.25 1.24 -16.13
CA TRP A 214 9.32 0.64 -17.47
C TRP A 214 9.62 1.70 -18.54
N HIS A 215 9.08 2.91 -18.40
CA HIS A 215 9.32 4.02 -19.31
C HIS A 215 10.63 4.74 -18.99
N CYS A 216 10.90 4.96 -17.70
CA CYS A 216 12.03 5.75 -17.25
C CYS A 216 13.37 5.01 -17.38
N VAL A 217 13.38 3.68 -17.27
CA VAL A 217 14.58 2.85 -17.25
C VAL A 217 14.76 2.07 -18.54
N LEU A 218 13.79 1.22 -18.89
CA LEU A 218 13.93 0.25 -19.99
C LEU A 218 13.75 0.88 -21.37
N GLY A 219 12.81 1.83 -21.50
CA GLY A 219 12.41 2.34 -22.81
C GLY A 219 11.70 1.27 -23.64
N GLU A 220 12.09 1.12 -24.90
CA GLU A 220 11.78 -0.06 -25.72
C GLU A 220 13.09 -0.83 -25.92
N PRO A 221 13.15 -2.15 -25.69
CA PRO A 221 12.06 -3.12 -25.62
C PRO A 221 11.47 -3.40 -24.23
N LYS A 222 10.34 -4.11 -24.20
CA LYS A 222 9.67 -4.61 -22.98
C LYS A 222 10.53 -5.58 -22.16
N ALA A 223 10.28 -5.63 -20.85
CA ALA A 223 10.86 -6.66 -19.99
C ALA A 223 10.34 -8.06 -20.35
N ASP A 224 11.22 -9.06 -20.34
CA ASP A 224 10.79 -10.45 -20.47
C ASP A 224 10.10 -10.95 -19.20
N LEU A 225 10.56 -10.49 -18.03
CA LEU A 225 10.07 -10.94 -16.73
C LEU A 225 10.01 -9.80 -15.72
N TYR A 226 8.88 -9.67 -15.04
CA TYR A 226 8.79 -9.00 -13.74
C TYR A 226 8.71 -10.06 -12.63
N LEU A 227 9.52 -9.89 -11.57
CA LEU A 227 9.62 -10.84 -10.46
C LEU A 227 9.64 -10.08 -9.14
N GLU A 228 8.61 -10.26 -8.31
CA GLU A 228 8.52 -9.67 -6.96
C GLU A 228 7.58 -10.50 -6.06
N GLY A 229 7.44 -10.07 -4.80
CA GLY A 229 6.55 -10.66 -3.80
C GLY A 229 5.05 -10.45 -4.11
N VAL A 230 4.22 -11.30 -3.50
CA VAL A 230 2.75 -11.27 -3.65
C VAL A 230 2.09 -9.95 -3.21
N ASP A 231 2.74 -9.19 -2.32
CA ASP A 231 2.33 -7.85 -1.93
C ASP A 231 2.35 -6.84 -3.08
N GLN A 232 3.15 -7.08 -4.12
CA GLN A 232 3.30 -6.13 -5.22
C GLN A 232 2.15 -6.16 -6.22
N PHE A 233 1.17 -7.07 -6.08
CA PHE A 233 -0.01 -7.13 -6.95
C PHE A 233 -0.80 -5.83 -6.97
N ASN A 234 -1.05 -5.21 -5.81
CA ASN A 234 -1.76 -3.93 -5.72
C ASN A 234 -0.81 -2.72 -5.72
N GLY A 235 0.49 -2.96 -5.64
CA GLY A 235 1.55 -1.95 -5.69
C GLY A 235 2.18 -1.88 -7.08
N TRP A 236 3.46 -2.25 -7.15
CA TRP A 236 4.29 -2.02 -8.34
C TRP A 236 3.79 -2.70 -9.62
N PHE A 237 3.22 -3.92 -9.52
CA PHE A 237 2.70 -4.62 -10.70
C PHE A 237 1.50 -3.90 -11.30
N LEU A 238 0.57 -3.44 -10.46
CA LEU A 238 -0.62 -2.72 -10.90
C LEU A 238 -0.25 -1.34 -11.45
N SER A 239 0.56 -0.57 -10.73
CA SER A 239 0.94 0.78 -11.19
C SER A 239 1.74 0.74 -12.49
N SER A 240 2.65 -0.23 -12.64
CA SER A 240 3.39 -0.44 -13.90
C SER A 240 2.47 -0.84 -15.05
N LEU A 241 1.54 -1.77 -14.81
CA LEU A 241 0.61 -2.22 -15.84
C LEU A 241 -0.33 -1.09 -16.29
N LEU A 242 -0.93 -0.37 -15.34
CA LEU A 242 -1.87 0.71 -15.62
C LEU A 242 -1.22 1.84 -16.42
N THR A 243 -0.05 2.33 -15.97
CA THR A 243 0.66 3.40 -16.66
C THR A 243 1.14 2.97 -18.05
N SER A 244 1.64 1.74 -18.20
CA SER A 244 2.09 1.22 -19.50
C SER A 244 0.96 1.01 -20.49
N VAL A 245 -0.17 0.44 -20.05
CA VAL A 245 -1.35 0.24 -20.91
C VAL A 245 -1.96 1.59 -21.29
N ALA A 246 -2.07 2.54 -20.36
CA ALA A 246 -2.57 3.88 -20.67
C ALA A 246 -1.65 4.62 -21.67
N ALA A 247 -0.32 4.47 -21.52
CA ALA A 247 0.65 5.12 -22.39
C ALA A 247 0.85 4.43 -23.75
N THR A 248 0.76 3.11 -23.83
CA THR A 248 1.21 2.34 -25.02
C THR A 248 0.20 1.31 -25.53
N GLY A 249 -0.88 1.06 -24.77
CA GLY A 249 -1.85 -0.01 -25.06
C GLY A 249 -1.31 -1.42 -24.78
N LYS A 250 -0.16 -1.54 -24.10
CA LYS A 250 0.56 -2.80 -23.94
C LYS A 250 1.05 -2.96 -22.49
N ALA A 251 1.16 -4.21 -22.04
CA ALA A 251 1.81 -4.52 -20.76
C ALA A 251 3.34 -4.29 -20.84
N PRO A 252 4.00 -3.85 -19.76
CA PRO A 252 5.43 -3.54 -19.74
C PRO A 252 6.33 -4.79 -19.63
N TYR A 253 5.73 -5.95 -19.38
CA TYR A 253 6.39 -7.24 -19.25
C TYR A 253 5.72 -8.32 -20.11
N ARG A 254 6.45 -9.40 -20.43
CA ARG A 254 5.91 -10.60 -21.09
C ARG A 254 5.42 -11.65 -20.10
N MET A 255 6.15 -11.80 -18.99
CA MET A 255 5.85 -12.76 -17.93
C MET A 255 5.92 -12.07 -16.57
N LEU A 256 5.11 -12.56 -15.65
CA LEU A 256 5.11 -12.14 -14.26
C LEU A 256 5.29 -13.39 -13.39
N TYR A 257 6.32 -13.40 -12.54
CA TYR A 257 6.57 -14.45 -11.56
C TYR A 257 6.39 -13.87 -10.16
N VAL A 258 5.50 -14.47 -9.38
CA VAL A 258 5.21 -14.02 -8.01
C VAL A 258 5.70 -15.05 -7.01
N HIS A 259 6.47 -14.60 -6.02
CA HIS A 259 6.83 -15.43 -4.88
C HIS A 259 6.03 -15.04 -3.63
N GLY A 260 5.86 -16.00 -2.72
CA GLY A 260 5.27 -15.77 -1.41
C GLY A 260 6.24 -15.07 -0.44
N PHE A 261 5.76 -14.81 0.77
CA PHE A 261 6.60 -14.32 1.86
C PHE A 261 7.49 -15.43 2.44
N ALA A 262 8.67 -15.05 2.91
CA ALA A 262 9.45 -15.92 3.79
C ALA A 262 8.72 -16.06 5.15
N LEU A 263 8.62 -17.30 5.63
CA LEU A 263 7.93 -17.67 6.86
C LEU A 263 8.94 -18.15 7.91
N ASP A 264 8.56 -18.09 9.17
CA ASP A 264 9.32 -18.75 10.24
C ASP A 264 9.18 -20.28 10.19
N GLU A 265 9.89 -20.97 11.08
CA GLU A 265 9.88 -22.44 11.19
C GLU A 265 8.49 -23.05 11.49
N HIS A 266 7.55 -22.24 11.96
CA HIS A 266 6.17 -22.62 12.24
C HIS A 266 5.20 -22.20 11.13
N GLY A 267 5.70 -21.68 10.01
CA GLY A 267 4.88 -21.24 8.89
C GLY A 267 4.17 -19.90 9.12
N ARG A 268 4.60 -19.10 10.10
CA ARG A 268 4.03 -17.77 10.37
C ARG A 268 4.80 -16.70 9.61
N LYS A 269 4.11 -15.65 9.17
CA LYS A 269 4.75 -14.47 8.57
C LYS A 269 5.74 -13.88 9.57
N MET A 270 6.97 -13.59 9.12
CA MET A 270 7.97 -12.96 9.97
C MET A 270 7.58 -11.50 10.26
N SER A 271 7.63 -11.09 11.53
CA SER A 271 7.38 -9.71 11.95
C SER A 271 8.24 -9.33 13.16
N LYS A 272 8.64 -8.05 13.22
CA LYS A 272 9.42 -7.53 14.34
C LYS A 272 8.67 -7.64 15.67
N SER A 273 7.34 -7.49 15.67
CA SER A 273 6.51 -7.58 16.87
C SER A 273 6.44 -8.99 17.45
N LEU A 274 6.46 -10.02 16.59
CA LEU A 274 6.49 -11.42 17.03
C LEU A 274 7.90 -11.90 17.40
N GLY A 275 8.94 -11.12 17.08
CA GLY A 275 10.33 -11.48 17.37
C GLY A 275 10.83 -12.69 16.58
N ASN A 276 10.12 -13.11 15.53
CA ASN A 276 10.43 -14.29 14.71
C ASN A 276 11.19 -13.95 13.42
N VAL A 277 11.80 -12.77 13.34
CA VAL A 277 12.57 -12.33 12.16
C VAL A 277 13.94 -12.98 12.17
N VAL A 278 14.29 -13.64 11.07
CA VAL A 278 15.66 -14.08 10.79
C VAL A 278 16.31 -13.04 9.89
N ASP A 279 17.41 -12.43 10.36
CA ASP A 279 18.17 -11.48 9.56
C ASP A 279 19.04 -12.23 8.53
N PRO A 280 18.89 -11.97 7.22
CA PRO A 280 19.75 -12.58 6.20
C PRO A 280 21.25 -12.32 6.41
N GLN A 281 21.64 -11.19 7.01
CA GLN A 281 23.04 -10.92 7.34
C GLN A 281 23.55 -11.86 8.43
N GLU A 282 22.72 -12.24 9.39
CA GLU A 282 23.09 -13.20 10.43
C GLU A 282 23.32 -14.60 9.85
N VAL A 283 22.59 -14.98 8.79
CA VAL A 283 22.82 -16.23 8.07
C VAL A 283 24.13 -16.18 7.28
N THR A 284 24.42 -15.05 6.63
CA THR A 284 25.57 -14.92 5.73
C THR A 284 26.88 -14.65 6.47
N ASP A 285 26.87 -13.72 7.42
CA ASP A 285 28.04 -13.21 8.14
C ASP A 285 28.15 -13.77 9.58
N GLY A 286 27.12 -14.48 10.05
CA GLY A 286 27.07 -15.05 11.41
C GLY A 286 26.47 -14.09 12.44
N GLY A 287 26.03 -14.66 13.57
CA GLY A 287 25.51 -13.88 14.70
C GLY A 287 26.58 -13.44 15.69
N LYS A 288 26.18 -12.65 16.69
CA LYS A 288 27.07 -12.20 17.80
C LYS A 288 27.77 -13.36 18.53
N ASP A 289 27.11 -14.52 18.57
CA ASP A 289 27.66 -15.77 19.07
C ASP A 289 27.80 -16.76 17.90
N SER A 290 28.99 -16.79 17.31
CA SER A 290 29.29 -17.63 16.14
C SER A 290 29.22 -19.13 16.43
N SER A 291 29.24 -19.54 17.71
CA SER A 291 29.06 -20.96 18.09
C SER A 291 27.62 -21.43 17.91
N ARG A 292 26.66 -20.52 18.12
CA ARG A 292 25.22 -20.80 17.94
C ARG A 292 24.73 -20.44 16.56
N LYS A 293 25.33 -19.42 15.95
CA LYS A 293 24.93 -18.84 14.67
C LYS A 293 26.17 -18.61 13.80
N PRO A 294 26.75 -19.69 13.25
CA PRO A 294 27.93 -19.58 12.39
C PRO A 294 27.59 -18.86 11.08
N ALA A 295 28.60 -18.27 10.46
CA ALA A 295 28.49 -17.66 9.14
C ALA A 295 28.34 -18.76 8.08
N TYR A 296 27.13 -18.94 7.55
CA TYR A 296 26.87 -19.96 6.54
C TYR A 296 27.16 -19.48 5.11
N GLY A 297 27.29 -18.17 4.90
CA GLY A 297 27.56 -17.58 3.60
C GLY A 297 26.33 -17.44 2.70
N ALA A 298 26.51 -16.70 1.60
CA ALA A 298 25.44 -16.31 0.67
C ALA A 298 24.80 -17.51 -0.07
N ASP A 299 25.57 -18.55 -0.38
CA ASP A 299 25.04 -19.72 -1.09
C ASP A 299 24.08 -20.55 -0.21
N VAL A 300 24.35 -20.64 1.09
CA VAL A 300 23.42 -21.29 2.03
C VAL A 300 22.14 -20.48 2.16
N LEU A 301 22.23 -19.13 2.24
CA LEU A 301 21.05 -18.27 2.22
C LEU A 301 20.16 -18.54 0.99
N ARG A 302 20.76 -18.66 -0.21
CA ARG A 302 20.04 -18.97 -1.45
C ARG A 302 19.33 -20.33 -1.39
N LEU A 303 19.98 -21.36 -0.84
CA LEU A 303 19.36 -22.67 -0.63
C LEU A 303 18.22 -22.63 0.38
N TYR A 304 18.28 -21.73 1.37
CA TYR A 304 17.26 -21.57 2.41
C TYR A 304 16.03 -20.81 1.93
N CYS A 305 16.13 -20.06 0.83
CA CYS A 305 15.00 -19.42 0.18
C CYS A 305 14.04 -20.42 -0.50
N ASP A 306 14.40 -21.70 -0.59
CA ASP A 306 13.53 -22.76 -1.10
C ASP A 306 13.18 -23.78 -0.02
N ALA A 307 12.02 -24.42 -0.18
CA ALA A 307 11.53 -25.44 0.74
C ALA A 307 12.56 -26.55 0.91
N ARG A 308 12.65 -27.11 2.12
CA ARG A 308 13.63 -28.16 2.47
C ARG A 308 13.63 -29.33 1.48
N LEU A 309 12.45 -29.73 1.00
CA LEU A 309 12.25 -30.80 0.03
C LEU A 309 11.85 -30.28 -1.36
N GLY A 310 12.03 -28.98 -1.62
CA GLY A 310 11.74 -28.35 -2.91
C GLY A 310 12.67 -28.88 -4.01
N SER A 311 12.12 -29.08 -5.20
CA SER A 311 12.86 -29.67 -6.33
C SER A 311 14.13 -28.91 -6.69
N ARG A 312 14.11 -27.57 -6.66
CA ARG A 312 15.31 -26.74 -6.97
C ARG A 312 16.39 -26.91 -5.89
N ARG A 313 16.02 -26.89 -4.60
CA ARG A 313 16.97 -27.13 -3.51
C ARG A 313 17.57 -28.52 -3.58
N MET A 314 16.73 -29.54 -3.76
CA MET A 314 17.19 -30.93 -3.88
C MET A 314 18.09 -31.14 -5.09
N SER A 315 17.75 -30.53 -6.24
CA SER A 315 18.61 -30.55 -7.43
C SER A 315 19.97 -29.89 -7.16
N ALA A 316 20.00 -28.73 -6.51
CA ALA A 316 21.25 -28.05 -6.17
C ALA A 316 22.08 -28.86 -5.16
N LEU A 317 21.45 -29.40 -4.11
CA LEU A 317 22.12 -30.24 -3.12
C LEU A 317 22.70 -31.51 -3.73
N LEU A 318 21.99 -32.15 -4.66
CA LEU A 318 22.49 -33.33 -5.37
C LEU A 318 23.78 -33.01 -6.15
N VAL A 319 23.80 -31.90 -6.88
CA VAL A 319 24.99 -31.46 -7.63
C VAL A 319 26.13 -31.09 -6.68
N LEU A 320 25.86 -30.36 -5.60
CA LEU A 320 26.87 -29.98 -4.59
C LEU A 320 27.45 -31.22 -3.91
N HIS A 321 26.61 -32.19 -3.54
CA HIS A 321 27.04 -33.45 -2.96
C HIS A 321 27.95 -34.22 -3.92
N HIS A 322 27.58 -34.31 -5.20
CA HIS A 322 28.40 -34.97 -6.22
C HIS A 322 29.75 -34.24 -6.42
N LEU A 323 29.74 -32.91 -6.51
CA LEU A 323 30.96 -32.11 -6.67
C LEU A 323 31.90 -32.28 -5.47
N LEU A 324 31.37 -32.22 -4.23
CA LEU A 324 32.16 -32.40 -3.02
C LEU A 324 32.82 -33.78 -3.01
N HIS A 325 32.08 -34.83 -3.35
CA HIS A 325 32.61 -36.19 -3.44
C HIS A 325 33.73 -36.30 -4.49
N GLN A 326 33.55 -35.73 -5.69
CA GLN A 326 34.60 -35.76 -6.73
C GLN A 326 35.85 -34.95 -6.34
N LEU A 327 35.66 -33.79 -5.70
CA LEU A 327 36.76 -32.98 -5.19
C LEU A 327 37.54 -33.70 -4.10
N LEU A 328 36.83 -34.37 -3.18
CA LEU A 328 37.44 -35.15 -2.10
C LEU A 328 38.30 -36.28 -2.66
N LEU A 329 37.78 -37.06 -3.61
CA LEU A 329 38.55 -38.11 -4.29
C LEU A 329 39.77 -37.57 -5.05
N SER A 330 39.63 -36.42 -5.69
CA SER A 330 40.71 -35.80 -6.48
C SER A 330 41.82 -35.23 -5.59
N LEU A 331 41.46 -34.71 -4.41
CA LEU A 331 42.39 -34.09 -3.47
C LEU A 331 42.98 -35.08 -2.46
N ALA A 332 42.32 -36.22 -2.20
CA ALA A 332 42.78 -37.22 -1.23
C ALA A 332 44.24 -37.67 -1.41
N PRO A 333 44.78 -37.86 -2.64
CA PRO A 333 46.19 -38.20 -2.82
C PRO A 333 47.17 -37.11 -2.37
N ILE A 334 46.72 -35.86 -2.30
CA ILE A 334 47.54 -34.68 -1.96
C ILE A 334 47.32 -34.27 -0.50
N LEU A 335 46.07 -34.32 -0.03
CA LEU A 335 45.62 -33.88 1.30
C LEU A 335 44.81 -34.98 2.02
N PRO A 336 45.43 -36.13 2.37
CA PRO A 336 44.72 -37.30 2.86
C PRO A 336 44.01 -37.07 4.20
N HIS A 337 44.61 -36.33 5.13
CA HIS A 337 43.99 -36.06 6.43
C HIS A 337 42.77 -35.13 6.32
N LEU A 338 42.82 -34.14 5.43
CA LEU A 338 41.68 -33.26 5.17
C LEU A 338 40.55 -34.02 4.46
N ALA A 339 40.88 -34.89 3.51
CA ALA A 339 39.90 -35.74 2.85
C ALA A 339 39.19 -36.66 3.85
N GLU A 340 39.93 -37.29 4.76
CA GLU A 340 39.38 -38.13 5.83
C GLU A 340 38.48 -37.32 6.79
N GLU A 341 38.92 -36.13 7.21
CA GLU A 341 38.14 -35.24 8.08
C GLU A 341 36.81 -34.82 7.42
N VAL A 342 36.85 -34.45 6.14
CA VAL A 342 35.63 -34.10 5.39
C VAL A 342 34.73 -35.33 5.24
N ALA A 343 35.29 -36.52 5.00
CA ALA A 343 34.52 -37.77 4.88
C ALA A 343 33.77 -38.12 6.18
N GLN A 344 34.38 -37.89 7.36
CA GLN A 344 33.74 -38.08 8.66
C GLN A 344 32.51 -37.17 8.89
N HIS A 345 32.42 -36.07 8.16
CA HIS A 345 31.32 -35.11 8.21
C HIS A 345 30.40 -35.18 6.97
N PHE A 346 30.68 -36.10 6.04
CA PHE A 346 29.96 -36.28 4.78
C PHE A 346 29.25 -37.64 4.79
N THR A 347 27.94 -37.62 5.05
CA THR A 347 27.11 -38.82 5.00
C THR A 347 26.62 -39.09 3.58
N ASP A 348 26.62 -40.36 3.18
CA ASP A 348 26.03 -40.83 1.93
C ASP A 348 24.49 -40.70 1.91
N ALA A 349 23.87 -41.09 0.80
CA ALA A 349 22.41 -41.04 0.64
C ALA A 349 21.62 -41.93 1.64
N ASN A 350 22.30 -42.85 2.33
CA ASN A 350 21.73 -43.77 3.31
C ASN A 350 22.04 -43.36 4.77
N GLY A 351 22.80 -42.28 4.98
CA GLY A 351 23.19 -41.80 6.30
C GLY A 351 24.41 -42.50 6.89
N GLU A 352 25.19 -43.24 6.09
CA GLU A 352 26.46 -43.83 6.49
C GLU A 352 27.62 -42.89 6.11
N ASN A 353 28.68 -42.85 6.92
CA ASN A 353 29.87 -42.07 6.58
C ASN A 353 30.59 -42.73 5.40
N VAL A 354 30.96 -41.92 4.39
CA VAL A 354 31.64 -42.36 3.16
C VAL A 354 33.08 -42.76 3.42
#